data_AF-A0A964YI18-F1
#
_entry.id   AF-A0A964YI18-F1
#
_cell.length_a   1.000
_cell.length_b   1.000
_cell.length_c   1.000
_cell.angle_alpha   90.00
_cell.angle_beta   90.00
_cell.angle_gamma   90.00
#
_symmetry.space_group_name_H-M   'P 1'
#
loop_
_entity.id
_entity.type
_entity.pdbx_description
1 polymer ?
#
loop_
_entity_poly.entity_id
_entity_poly.type
_entity_poly.pdbx_seq_one_letter_code
_entity_poly.pdbx_strand_id
1 'polypeptide(L)'
;MKYRILYSLYYLISLLPLKVLYVLSDIIAFVIHRLLRYRKDIIMQNLLIAFPEKTDEERNAIANKFYQNIVDSLIETIKLISANDQQFEKMFVFDENLFEELQRTDKKIQMHGLHGFNWEVLNLGISKNLQLPFLGVYQPIKNPFFEKLLNKIRTKYGTILIPATDFKNH
;
A
#
# COMPACT_ATOMS: atom_id res chain seq x y z
N MET A 1 -14.51 -3.42 22.79
CA MET A 1 -13.72 -2.35 23.42
C MET A 1 -12.34 -2.15 22.76
N LYS A 2 -11.47 -3.18 22.72
CA LYS A 2 -10.10 -3.09 22.14
C LYS A 2 -10.04 -2.58 20.69
N TYR A 3 -10.92 -3.08 19.80
CA TYR A 3 -10.96 -2.62 18.40
C TYR A 3 -11.22 -1.12 18.26
N ARG A 4 -12.16 -0.57 19.04
CA ARG A 4 -12.54 0.85 18.95
C ARG A 4 -11.38 1.75 19.40
N ILE A 5 -10.67 1.37 20.46
CA ILE A 5 -9.51 2.13 20.96
C ILE A 5 -8.39 2.18 19.92
N LEU A 6 -8.00 1.01 19.39
CA LEU A 6 -6.97 0.94 18.35
C LEU A 6 -7.40 1.68 17.09
N TYR A 7 -8.63 1.49 16.63
CA TYR A 7 -9.17 2.20 15.47
C TYR A 7 -9.16 3.71 15.69
N SER A 8 -9.59 4.20 16.86
CA SER A 8 -9.57 5.61 17.21
C SER A 8 -8.15 6.18 17.16
N LEU A 9 -7.14 5.45 17.65
CA LEU A 9 -5.74 5.86 17.56
C LEU A 9 -5.31 6.04 16.09
N TYR A 10 -5.51 5.02 15.25
CA TYR A 10 -5.13 5.10 13.83
C TYR A 10 -5.92 6.17 13.08
N TYR A 11 -7.21 6.36 13.42
CA TYR A 11 -8.05 7.41 12.84
C TYR A 11 -7.55 8.80 13.23
N LEU A 12 -7.17 9.03 14.49
CA LEU A 12 -6.61 10.32 14.91
C LEU A 12 -5.29 10.62 14.19
N ILE A 13 -4.44 9.60 14.00
CA ILE A 13 -3.21 9.73 13.22
C ILE A 13 -3.53 10.06 11.75
N SER A 14 -4.52 9.39 11.15
CA SER A 14 -4.88 9.61 9.75
C SER A 14 -5.44 11.01 9.47
N LEU A 15 -6.00 11.69 10.47
CA LEU A 15 -6.48 13.07 10.35
C LEU A 15 -5.34 14.08 10.16
N LEU A 16 -4.10 13.74 10.52
CA LEU A 16 -2.96 14.64 10.34
C LEU A 16 -2.75 15.01 8.86
N PRO A 17 -2.26 16.23 8.56
CA PRO A 17 -1.87 16.62 7.21
C PRO A 17 -0.80 15.66 6.67
N LEU A 18 -0.87 15.33 5.38
CA LEU A 18 0.04 14.35 4.75
C LEU A 18 1.53 14.76 4.92
N LYS A 19 1.83 16.06 4.91
CA LYS A 19 3.20 16.57 5.17
C LYS A 19 3.71 16.20 6.57
N VAL A 20 2.86 16.28 7.60
CA VAL A 20 3.22 15.91 8.98
C VAL A 20 3.45 14.41 9.07
N LEU A 21 2.61 13.64 8.38
CA LEU A 21 2.75 12.19 8.29
C LEU A 21 4.06 11.77 7.61
N TYR A 22 4.52 12.45 6.56
CA TYR A 22 5.83 12.16 5.96
C TYR A 22 6.99 12.49 6.90
N VAL A 23 6.92 13.58 7.68
CA VAL A 23 7.95 13.85 8.71
C VAL A 23 7.99 12.72 9.76
N LEU A 24 6.83 12.21 10.16
CA LEU A 24 6.75 11.04 11.04
C LEU A 24 7.33 9.79 10.36
N SER A 25 7.08 9.61 9.06
CA SER A 25 7.65 8.54 8.25
C SER A 25 9.17 8.57 8.25
N ASP A 26 9.78 9.74 8.01
CA ASP A 26 11.24 9.92 8.01
C ASP A 26 11.86 9.51 9.36
N ILE A 27 11.22 9.88 10.47
CA ILE A 27 11.65 9.51 11.82
C ILE A 27 11.55 7.99 12.01
N ILE A 28 10.43 7.38 11.64
CA ILE A 28 10.22 5.94 11.79
C ILE A 28 11.18 5.16 10.89
N ALA A 29 11.39 5.59 9.65
CA ALA A 29 12.34 5.00 8.71
C ALA A 29 13.76 5.06 9.29
N PHE A 30 14.17 6.20 9.84
CA PHE A 30 15.45 6.33 10.53
C PHE A 30 15.58 5.36 11.70
N VAL A 31 14.57 5.26 12.57
CA VAL A 31 14.59 4.35 13.72
C VAL A 31 14.69 2.89 13.27
N ILE A 32 13.81 2.45 12.36
CA ILE A 32 13.77 1.06 11.88
C ILE A 32 15.07 0.69 11.17
N HIS A 33 15.61 1.60 10.36
CA HIS A 33 16.81 1.35 9.58
C HIS A 33 18.10 1.45 10.41
N ARG A 34 18.31 2.55 11.13
CA ARG A 34 19.59 2.86 11.79
C ARG A 34 19.69 2.32 13.21
N LEU A 35 18.61 2.41 13.99
CA LEU A 35 18.61 1.99 15.39
C LEU A 35 18.29 0.50 15.53
N LEU A 36 17.19 0.04 14.92
CA LEU A 36 16.74 -1.34 15.04
C LEU A 36 17.36 -2.28 14.01
N ARG A 37 17.86 -1.74 12.88
CA ARG A 37 18.46 -2.51 11.76
C ARG A 37 17.55 -3.66 11.29
N TYR A 38 16.25 -3.39 11.24
CA TYR A 38 15.23 -4.41 11.04
C TYR A 38 15.40 -5.17 9.71
N ARG A 39 15.70 -6.47 9.77
CA ARG A 39 15.90 -7.34 8.60
C ARG A 39 16.99 -6.86 7.61
N LYS A 40 17.98 -6.11 8.10
CA LYS A 40 19.07 -5.58 7.26
C LYS A 40 19.73 -6.67 6.41
N ASP A 41 20.05 -7.81 6.99
CA ASP A 41 20.80 -8.86 6.28
C ASP A 41 20.00 -9.47 5.12
N ILE A 42 18.70 -9.70 5.33
CA ILE A 42 17.79 -10.20 4.27
C ILE A 42 17.69 -9.18 3.13
N ILE A 43 17.56 -7.89 3.46
CA ILE A 43 17.47 -6.83 2.46
C ILE A 43 18.77 -6.76 1.66
N MET A 44 19.93 -6.77 2.32
CA MET A 44 21.22 -6.72 1.63
C MET A 44 21.47 -7.97 0.77
N GLN A 45 21.09 -9.16 1.25
CA GLN A 45 21.18 -10.39 0.46
C GLN A 45 20.30 -10.31 -0.80
N ASN A 46 19.07 -9.83 -0.67
CA ASN A 46 18.17 -9.63 -1.82
C ASN A 46 18.76 -8.62 -2.82
N LEU A 47 19.37 -7.54 -2.33
CA LEU A 47 20.00 -6.52 -3.19
C LEU A 47 21.26 -7.04 -3.87
N LEU A 48 22.03 -7.92 -3.22
CA LEU A 48 23.18 -8.59 -3.85
C LEU A 48 22.73 -9.47 -5.02
N ILE A 49 21.63 -10.20 -4.84
CA ILE A 49 21.06 -11.07 -5.88
C ILE A 49 20.45 -10.24 -7.02
N ALA A 50 19.70 -9.19 -6.68
CA ALA A 50 18.99 -8.37 -7.66
C ALA A 50 19.89 -7.39 -8.42
N PHE A 51 20.97 -6.92 -7.79
CA PHE A 51 21.91 -5.95 -8.34
C PHE A 51 23.36 -6.39 -8.12
N PRO A 52 23.79 -7.53 -8.70
CA PRO A 52 25.15 -8.07 -8.53
C PRO A 52 26.24 -7.12 -9.08
N GLU A 53 25.90 -6.26 -10.02
CA GLU A 53 26.78 -5.28 -10.67
C GLU A 53 27.07 -4.04 -9.81
N LYS A 54 26.25 -3.77 -8.79
CA LYS A 54 26.38 -2.57 -7.95
C LYS A 54 27.45 -2.70 -6.88
N THR A 55 28.03 -1.58 -6.47
CA THR A 55 28.90 -1.56 -5.30
C THR A 55 28.10 -1.69 -4.00
N ASP A 56 28.77 -2.01 -2.91
CA ASP A 56 28.11 -2.07 -1.60
C ASP A 56 27.56 -0.71 -1.16
N GLU A 57 28.21 0.40 -1.54
CA GLU A 57 27.73 1.75 -1.27
C GLU A 57 26.41 2.04 -1.99
N GLU A 58 26.33 1.68 -3.28
CA GLU A 58 25.11 1.81 -4.06
C GLU A 58 23.97 0.94 -3.50
N ARG A 59 24.25 -0.32 -3.13
CA ARG A 59 23.25 -1.20 -2.51
C ARG A 59 22.79 -0.64 -1.16
N ASN A 60 23.69 -0.10 -0.35
CA ASN A 60 23.32 0.56 0.91
C ASN A 60 22.43 1.79 0.66
N ALA A 61 22.70 2.58 -0.38
CA ALA A 61 21.85 3.70 -0.77
C ALA A 61 20.43 3.23 -1.20
N ILE A 62 20.34 2.11 -1.93
CA ILE A 62 19.06 1.48 -2.30
C ILE A 62 18.34 0.97 -1.04
N ALA A 63 19.05 0.31 -0.13
CA ALA A 63 18.48 -0.16 1.13
C ALA A 63 17.89 1.02 1.94
N ASN A 64 18.61 2.15 2.05
CA ASN A 64 18.09 3.34 2.72
C ASN A 64 16.77 3.82 2.12
N LYS A 65 16.69 3.91 0.78
CA LYS A 65 15.46 4.28 0.06
C LYS A 65 14.35 3.25 0.26
N PHE A 66 14.68 1.96 0.32
CA PHE A 66 13.72 0.91 0.62
C PHE A 66 13.06 1.10 1.99
N TYR A 67 13.84 1.39 3.04
CA TYR A 67 13.28 1.65 4.38
C TYR A 67 12.39 2.88 4.40
N GLN A 68 12.73 3.93 3.66
CA GLN A 68 11.86 5.09 3.51
C GLN A 68 10.54 4.69 2.82
N ASN A 69 10.63 4.06 1.65
CA ASN A 69 9.47 3.69 0.83
C ASN A 69 8.49 2.76 1.56
N ILE A 70 8.99 1.79 2.34
CA ILE A 70 8.11 0.88 3.09
C ILE A 70 7.37 1.61 4.22
N VAL A 71 8.01 2.57 4.89
CA VAL A 71 7.36 3.35 5.94
C VAL A 71 6.40 4.38 5.34
N ASP A 72 6.75 5.01 4.23
CA ASP A 72 5.85 5.90 3.48
C ASP A 72 4.60 5.14 3.07
N SER A 73 4.73 3.94 2.50
CA SER A 73 3.60 3.10 2.12
C SER A 73 2.69 2.76 3.31
N LEU A 74 3.27 2.48 4.49
CA LEU A 74 2.50 2.24 5.72
C LEU A 74 1.75 3.51 6.18
N ILE A 75 2.41 4.66 6.17
CA ILE A 75 1.86 5.94 6.59
C ILE A 75 0.75 6.42 5.65
N GLU A 76 0.96 6.31 4.34
CA GLU A 76 -0.04 6.57 3.31
C GLU A 76 -1.25 5.64 3.47
N THR A 77 -1.03 4.35 3.76
CA THR A 77 -2.12 3.40 4.05
C THR A 77 -2.94 3.85 5.26
N ILE A 78 -2.28 4.35 6.32
CA ILE A 78 -2.98 4.94 7.47
C ILE A 78 -3.76 6.18 7.02
N LYS A 79 -3.20 7.04 6.15
CA LYS A 79 -3.90 8.22 5.63
C LYS A 79 -5.23 7.88 4.95
N LEU A 80 -5.29 6.75 4.24
CA LEU A 80 -6.50 6.30 3.53
C LEU A 80 -7.72 6.09 4.45
N ILE A 81 -7.51 5.88 5.76
CA ILE A 81 -8.59 5.72 6.75
C ILE A 81 -9.54 6.94 6.76
N SER A 82 -9.00 8.15 6.66
CA SER A 82 -9.77 9.40 6.72
C SER A 82 -9.59 10.32 5.51
N ALA A 83 -8.85 9.88 4.50
CA ALA A 83 -8.69 10.65 3.26
C ALA A 83 -10.06 10.87 2.61
N ASN A 84 -10.38 12.11 2.25
CA ASN A 84 -11.50 12.39 1.34
C ASN A 84 -11.07 12.25 -0.13
N ASP A 85 -12.00 12.39 -1.06
CA ASP A 85 -11.75 12.24 -2.49
C ASP A 85 -10.65 13.17 -3.01
N GLN A 86 -10.74 14.46 -2.68
CA GLN A 86 -9.74 15.46 -3.08
C GLN A 86 -8.33 15.16 -2.54
N GLN A 87 -8.22 14.60 -1.34
CA GLN A 87 -6.94 14.18 -0.77
C GLN A 87 -6.41 12.93 -1.47
N PHE A 88 -7.30 11.99 -1.79
CA PHE A 88 -6.95 10.75 -2.45
C PHE A 88 -6.49 10.97 -3.90
N GLU A 89 -7.11 11.88 -4.64
CA GLU A 89 -6.71 12.28 -6.01
C GLU A 89 -5.28 12.82 -6.07
N LYS A 90 -4.74 13.35 -4.96
CA LYS A 90 -3.33 13.78 -4.88
C LYS A 90 -2.36 12.61 -4.68
N MET A 91 -2.87 11.44 -4.31
CA MET A 91 -2.07 10.24 -4.02
C MET A 91 -2.06 9.26 -5.21
N PHE A 92 -3.05 9.33 -6.10
CA PHE A 92 -3.20 8.41 -7.22
C PHE A 92 -3.34 9.17 -8.53
N VAL A 93 -2.34 9.02 -9.41
CA VAL A 93 -2.34 9.54 -10.77
C VAL A 93 -2.43 8.35 -11.72
N PHE A 94 -3.29 8.45 -12.73
CA PHE A 94 -3.53 7.40 -13.71
C PHE A 94 -3.76 8.01 -15.10
N ASP A 95 -3.69 7.18 -16.14
CA ASP A 95 -4.05 7.57 -17.50
C ASP A 95 -5.56 7.40 -17.68
N GLU A 96 -6.26 8.53 -17.77
CA GLU A 96 -7.71 8.57 -17.96
C GLU A 96 -8.14 7.91 -19.28
N ASN A 97 -7.35 8.08 -20.36
CA ASN A 97 -7.69 7.50 -21.67
C ASN A 97 -7.64 5.97 -21.62
N LEU A 98 -6.65 5.42 -20.93
CA LEU A 98 -6.55 3.98 -20.71
C LEU A 98 -7.77 3.47 -19.93
N PHE A 99 -8.19 4.17 -18.87
CA PHE A 99 -9.36 3.76 -18.09
C PHE A 99 -10.65 3.82 -18.93
N GLU A 100 -10.82 4.86 -19.75
CA GLU A 100 -11.94 4.94 -20.69
C GLU A 100 -11.94 3.81 -21.72
N GLU A 101 -10.78 3.47 -22.28
CA GLU A 101 -10.63 2.34 -23.21
C GLU A 101 -11.01 1.02 -22.53
N LEU A 102 -10.48 0.79 -21.32
CA LEU A 102 -10.77 -0.41 -20.53
C LEU A 102 -12.26 -0.54 -20.18
N GLN A 103 -12.96 0.57 -19.89
CA GLN A 103 -14.40 0.54 -19.60
C GLN A 103 -15.25 0.22 -20.83
N ARG A 104 -14.76 0.54 -22.02
CA ARG A 104 -15.49 0.30 -23.28
C ARG A 104 -15.28 -1.10 -23.84
N THR A 105 -14.31 -1.86 -23.32
CA THR A 105 -14.09 -3.23 -23.76
C THR A 105 -15.13 -4.18 -23.17
N ASP A 106 -15.50 -5.18 -23.95
CA ASP A 106 -16.29 -6.34 -23.52
C ASP A 106 -15.43 -7.46 -22.91
N LYS A 107 -14.10 -7.27 -22.89
CA LYS A 107 -13.14 -8.26 -22.41
C LYS A 107 -12.98 -8.22 -20.89
N LYS A 108 -12.67 -9.38 -20.33
CA LYS A 108 -12.18 -9.49 -18.94
C LYS A 108 -10.76 -8.92 -18.86
N ILE A 109 -10.52 -8.05 -17.88
CA ILE A 109 -9.23 -7.37 -17.69
C ILE A 109 -8.51 -8.02 -16.51
N GLN A 110 -7.24 -8.36 -16.69
CA GLN A 110 -6.36 -8.79 -15.60
C GLN A 110 -5.27 -7.74 -15.40
N MET A 111 -5.23 -7.14 -14.21
CA MET A 111 -4.22 -6.17 -13.83
C MET A 111 -3.11 -6.84 -13.03
N HIS A 112 -1.87 -6.58 -13.40
CA HIS A 112 -0.68 -7.11 -12.71
C HIS A 112 0.10 -5.94 -12.11
N GLY A 113 0.20 -5.93 -10.79
CA GLY A 113 1.03 -4.98 -10.05
C GLY A 113 2.30 -5.65 -9.55
N LEU A 114 3.37 -4.88 -9.43
CA LEU A 114 4.53 -5.30 -8.64
C LEU A 114 4.20 -5.14 -7.15
N HIS A 115 4.84 -5.94 -6.28
CA HIS A 115 4.93 -5.61 -4.85
C HIS A 115 5.93 -4.46 -4.63
N GLY A 116 5.71 -3.36 -5.34
CA GLY A 116 6.44 -2.10 -5.22
C GLY A 116 5.42 -0.99 -5.04
N PHE A 117 5.83 0.07 -4.32
CA PHE A 117 4.96 1.21 -4.01
C PHE A 117 3.76 0.82 -3.12
N ASN A 118 2.78 1.72 -3.02
CA ASN A 118 1.62 1.55 -2.18
C ASN A 118 0.47 0.87 -2.94
N TRP A 119 0.36 -0.45 -2.78
CA TRP A 119 -0.72 -1.23 -3.40
C TRP A 119 -2.11 -0.93 -2.84
N GLU A 120 -2.22 -0.38 -1.62
CA GLU A 120 -3.51 0.02 -1.05
C GLU A 120 -4.06 1.27 -1.76
N VAL A 121 -3.18 2.22 -2.12
CA VAL A 121 -3.52 3.36 -2.96
C VAL A 121 -3.92 2.90 -4.36
N LEU A 122 -3.16 1.98 -4.97
CA LEU A 122 -3.50 1.41 -6.28
C LEU A 122 -4.88 0.73 -6.28
N ASN A 123 -5.16 -0.11 -5.27
CA ASN A 123 -6.45 -0.81 -5.13
C ASN A 123 -7.63 0.18 -5.09
N LEU A 124 -7.49 1.26 -4.30
CA LEU A 124 -8.51 2.30 -4.24
C LEU A 124 -8.57 3.15 -5.50
N GLY A 125 -7.43 3.36 -6.16
CA GLY A 125 -7.33 4.14 -7.39
C GLY A 125 -8.08 3.47 -8.53
N ILE A 126 -7.90 2.16 -8.67
CA ILE A 126 -8.63 1.35 -9.64
C ILE A 126 -10.12 1.33 -9.29
N SER A 127 -10.49 0.91 -8.08
CA SER A 127 -11.92 0.78 -7.71
C SER A 127 -12.69 2.10 -7.72
N LYS A 128 -12.03 3.24 -7.45
CA LYS A 128 -12.67 4.56 -7.53
C LYS A 128 -12.93 5.00 -8.96
N ASN A 129 -11.96 4.79 -9.85
CA ASN A 129 -11.96 5.43 -11.18
C ASN A 129 -12.39 4.48 -12.30
N LEU A 130 -12.27 3.16 -12.11
CA LEU A 130 -12.71 2.16 -13.07
C LEU A 130 -14.13 1.72 -12.72
N GLN A 131 -15.10 2.09 -13.55
CA GLN A 131 -16.53 1.77 -13.38
C GLN A 131 -16.85 0.32 -13.75
N LEU A 132 -15.96 -0.61 -13.41
CA LEU A 132 -16.10 -2.05 -13.60
C LEU A 132 -15.98 -2.74 -12.24
N PRO A 133 -16.67 -3.88 -12.02
CA PRO A 133 -16.43 -4.69 -10.83
C PRO A 133 -14.94 -5.06 -10.72
N PHE A 134 -14.28 -4.57 -9.66
CA PHE A 134 -12.87 -4.83 -9.41
C PHE A 134 -12.69 -5.90 -8.35
N LEU A 135 -12.09 -7.02 -8.74
CA LEU A 135 -11.82 -8.17 -7.86
C LEU A 135 -10.38 -8.10 -7.36
N GLY A 136 -10.20 -7.87 -6.06
CA GLY A 136 -8.91 -7.85 -5.39
C GLY A 136 -8.63 -9.18 -4.70
N VAL A 137 -7.71 -9.98 -5.23
CA VAL A 137 -7.26 -11.22 -4.56
C VAL A 137 -6.28 -10.87 -3.45
N TYR A 138 -6.53 -11.34 -2.23
CA TYR A 138 -5.68 -11.04 -1.08
C TYR A 138 -5.44 -12.25 -0.18
N GLN A 139 -4.34 -12.21 0.57
CA GLN A 139 -4.08 -13.17 1.64
C GLN A 139 -4.71 -12.66 2.95
N PRO A 140 -5.61 -13.43 3.60
CA PRO A 140 -6.16 -13.04 4.90
C PRO A 140 -5.09 -12.83 5.97
N ILE A 141 -5.25 -11.76 6.74
CA ILE A 141 -4.32 -11.35 7.79
C ILE A 141 -4.73 -12.02 9.10
N LYS A 142 -3.77 -12.70 9.73
CA LYS A 142 -4.00 -13.45 10.98
C LYS A 142 -4.50 -12.57 12.13
N ASN A 143 -4.09 -11.31 12.17
CA ASN A 143 -4.49 -10.37 13.21
C ASN A 143 -5.89 -9.79 12.91
N PRO A 144 -6.91 -10.06 13.76
CA PRO A 144 -8.30 -9.65 13.47
C PRO A 144 -8.52 -8.14 13.39
N PHE A 145 -7.68 -7.35 14.07
CA PHE A 145 -7.77 -5.89 14.01
C PHE A 145 -7.34 -5.38 12.63
N PHE A 146 -6.15 -5.80 12.17
CA PHE A 146 -5.63 -5.39 10.86
C PHE A 146 -6.45 -5.94 9.71
N GLU A 147 -6.92 -7.18 9.80
CA GLU A 147 -7.84 -7.78 8.82
C GLU A 147 -9.07 -6.89 8.63
N LYS A 148 -9.74 -6.54 9.73
CA LYS A 148 -10.94 -5.69 9.68
C LYS A 148 -10.64 -4.27 9.21
N LEU A 149 -9.52 -3.69 9.65
CA LEU A 149 -9.11 -2.33 9.27
C LEU A 149 -8.80 -2.24 7.77
N LEU A 150 -7.96 -3.15 7.26
CA LEU A 150 -7.53 -3.13 5.86
C LEU A 150 -8.67 -3.50 4.92
N ASN A 151 -9.52 -4.46 5.28
CA ASN A 151 -10.73 -4.75 4.48
C ASN A 151 -11.62 -3.50 4.40
N LYS A 152 -11.84 -2.80 5.52
CA LYS A 152 -12.61 -1.54 5.51
C LYS A 152 -11.98 -0.47 4.59
N ILE A 153 -10.66 -0.35 4.58
CA ILE A 153 -9.95 0.56 3.67
C ILE A 153 -10.18 0.12 2.23
N ARG A 154 -9.81 -1.12 1.89
CA ARG A 154 -9.82 -1.69 0.53
C ARG A 154 -11.19 -1.68 -0.14
N THR A 155 -12.27 -1.88 0.62
CA THR A 155 -13.64 -1.91 0.09
C THR A 155 -14.28 -0.53 0.03
N LYS A 156 -13.58 0.56 0.39
CA LYS A 156 -14.14 1.92 0.47
C LYS A 156 -14.84 2.37 -0.82
N TYR A 157 -14.29 2.02 -1.98
CA TYR A 157 -14.87 2.31 -3.29
C TYR A 157 -15.42 1.06 -4.01
N GLY A 158 -15.81 0.03 -3.24
CA GLY A 158 -16.53 -1.12 -3.81
C GLY A 158 -15.67 -2.27 -4.34
N THR A 159 -14.36 -2.30 -4.05
CA THR A 159 -13.53 -3.49 -4.33
C THR A 159 -14.16 -4.76 -3.76
N ILE A 160 -14.24 -5.80 -4.57
CA ILE A 160 -14.67 -7.14 -4.15
C ILE A 160 -13.43 -7.92 -3.74
N LEU A 161 -13.26 -8.17 -2.45
CA LEU A 161 -12.09 -8.89 -1.93
C LEU A 161 -12.32 -10.40 -1.94
N ILE A 162 -11.43 -11.14 -2.60
CA ILE A 162 -11.47 -12.59 -2.67
C ILE A 162 -10.24 -13.16 -1.94
N PRO A 163 -10.41 -13.98 -0.89
CA PRO A 163 -9.30 -14.68 -0.27
C PRO A 163 -8.57 -15.57 -1.28
N ALA A 164 -7.25 -15.52 -1.32
CA ALA A 164 -6.44 -16.36 -2.21
C ALA A 164 -6.68 -17.87 -1.99
N THR A 165 -7.08 -18.25 -0.77
CA THR A 165 -7.47 -19.63 -0.41
C THR A 165 -8.77 -20.08 -1.05
N ASP A 166 -9.61 -19.16 -1.50
CA ASP A 166 -10.94 -19.40 -2.07
C ASP A 166 -11.04 -18.99 -3.54
N PHE A 167 -9.98 -18.42 -4.11
CA PHE A 167 -9.97 -17.88 -5.47
C PHE A 167 -10.34 -18.91 -6.55
N LYS A 168 -10.07 -20.20 -6.32
CA LYS A 168 -10.39 -21.27 -7.29
C LYS A 168 -11.90 -21.50 -7.47
N ASN A 169 -12.73 -20.97 -6.57
CA ASN A 169 -14.18 -21.17 -6.58
C ASN A 169 -14.96 -20.02 -7.25
N HIS A 170 -14.24 -19.06 -7.86
CA HIS A 170 -14.77 -17.86 -8.53
C HIS A 170 -14.32 -17.81 -9.99
#